data_AF-A0A2W5R2U4-F1
#
_entry.id   AF-A0A2W5R2U4-F1
#
_cell.length_a   1.000
_cell.length_b   1.000
_cell.length_c   1.000
_cell.angle_alpha   90.00
_cell.angle_beta   90.00
_cell.angle_gamma   90.00
#
_symmetry.space_group_name_H-M   'P 1'
#
loop_
_entity.id
_entity.type
_entity.pdbx_description
1 polymer ?
#
loop_
_entity_poly.entity_id
_entity_poly.type
_entity_poly.pdbx_seq_one_letter_code
_entity_poly.pdbx_strand_id
1 'polypeptide(L)' 'FYTTKKDGMGMGLSISRSIIEAHGGRIVPSLVEGGGMLFTVKLPVLKEAQP' A
#
# COMPACT_ATOMS: atom_id res chain seq x y z
N PHE A 1 8.10 0.97 12.00
CA PHE A 1 8.61 1.72 10.83
C PHE A 1 10.00 1.20 10.49
N TYR A 2 10.41 1.21 9.21
CA TYR A 2 11.70 0.67 8.77
C TYR A 2 12.22 1.42 7.53
N THR A 3 13.54 1.64 7.46
CA THR A 3 14.18 2.22 6.27
C THR A 3 15.59 1.69 6.09
N THR A 4 16.06 1.71 4.85
CA THR A 4 17.46 1.45 4.47
C THR A 4 18.21 2.75 4.15
N LYS A 5 17.54 3.92 4.20
CA LYS A 5 18.15 5.23 3.91
C LYS A 5 18.72 5.84 5.19
N LYS A 6 19.95 6.36 5.11
CA LYS A 6 20.70 6.93 6.24
C LYS A 6 19.91 7.96 7.06
N ASP A 7 19.20 8.86 6.37
CA ASP A 7 18.38 9.92 7.00
C ASP A 7 16.87 9.70 6.79
N GLY A 8 16.48 8.50 6.37
CA GLY A 8 15.07 8.14 6.18
C GLY A 8 14.41 7.80 7.51
N MET A 9 13.17 8.21 7.72
CA MET A 9 12.39 7.78 8.90
C MET A 9 11.65 6.46 8.68
N GLY A 10 11.51 6.00 7.42
CA GLY A 10 10.85 4.73 7.13
C GLY A 10 9.33 4.71 7.37
N MET A 11 8.69 5.89 7.35
CA MET A 11 7.26 6.03 7.63
C MET A 11 6.37 5.90 6.40
N GLY A 12 6.90 6.07 5.18
CA GLY A 12 6.10 6.15 3.95
C GLY A 12 5.16 4.97 3.75
N LEU A 13 5.67 3.73 3.83
CA LEU A 13 4.83 2.54 3.61
C LEU A 13 3.78 2.36 4.72
N SER A 14 4.11 2.73 5.95
CA SER A 14 3.15 2.68 7.06
C SER A 14 2.04 3.70 6.89
N ILE A 15 2.36 4.94 6.46
CA ILE A 15 1.36 5.97 6.14
C ILE A 15 0.47 5.49 4.99
N SER A 16 1.05 4.98 3.90
CA SER A 16 0.27 4.44 2.77
C SER A 16 -0.67 3.32 3.22
N ARG A 17 -0.19 2.40 4.06
CA ARG A 17 -1.03 1.33 4.62
C ARG A 17 -2.21 1.88 5.41
N SER A 18 -1.98 2.82 6.32
CA SER A 18 -3.04 3.44 7.12
C SER A 18 -4.10 4.14 6.26
N ILE A 19 -3.67 4.88 5.22
CA ILE A 19 -4.60 5.51 4.27
C ILE A 19 -5.44 4.46 3.55
N ILE A 20 -4.81 3.41 3.02
CA ILE A 20 -5.50 2.36 2.26
C ILE A 20 -6.50 1.60 3.15
N GLU A 21 -6.11 1.26 4.37
CA GLU A 21 -6.98 0.58 5.34
C GLU A 21 -8.16 1.46 5.77
N ALA A 22 -7.95 2.77 5.93
CA ALA A 22 -9.03 3.73 6.21
C ALA A 22 -10.07 3.81 5.07
N HIS A 23 -9.69 3.47 3.84
CA HIS A 23 -10.59 3.36 2.68
C HIS A 23 -11.16 1.94 2.49
N GLY A 24 -11.03 1.06 3.50
CA GLY A 24 -11.50 -0.33 3.42
C GLY A 24 -10.68 -1.21 2.47
N GLY A 25 -9.50 -0.74 2.07
CA GLY A 25 -8.60 -1.43 1.17
C GLY A 25 -7.53 -2.27 1.84
N ARG A 26 -6.62 -2.80 1.02
CA ARG A 26 -5.39 -3.47 1.48
C ARG A 26 -4.23 -3.28 0.51
N ILE A 27 -3.01 -3.37 1.03
CA ILE A 27 -1.76 -3.38 0.27
C ILE A 27 -1.03 -4.70 0.49
N VAL A 28 -0.54 -5.33 -0.58
CA VAL A 28 0.17 -6.62 -0.53
C VAL A 28 1.50 -6.51 -1.27
N PRO A 29 2.64 -6.82 -0.62
CA PRO A 29 3.92 -6.93 -1.30
C PRO A 29 4.09 -8.29 -2.00
N SER A 30 4.77 -8.29 -3.15
CA SER A 30 5.22 -9.51 -3.82
C SER A 30 6.57 -9.29 -4.50
N LEU A 31 7.39 -10.34 -4.51
CA LEU A 31 8.64 -10.35 -5.28
C LEU A 31 8.34 -10.46 -6.78
N VAL A 32 9.22 -9.89 -7.60
CA VAL A 32 9.11 -9.92 -9.06
C VAL A 32 10.34 -10.65 -9.62
N GLU A 33 10.13 -11.47 -10.65
CA GLU A 33 11.23 -12.08 -11.39
C GLU A 33 12.13 -10.99 -11.99
N GLY A 34 13.45 -11.14 -11.84
CA GLY A 34 14.41 -10.10 -12.23
C GLY A 34 14.68 -9.04 -11.15
N GLY A 35 14.01 -9.12 -10.00
CA GLY A 35 14.28 -8.29 -8.83
C GLY A 35 13.30 -7.14 -8.63
N GLY A 36 13.50 -6.38 -7.55
CA GLY A 36 12.59 -5.33 -7.12
C GLY A 36 11.41 -5.85 -6.29
N MET A 37 10.41 -5.00 -6.09
CA MET A 37 9.25 -5.25 -5.24
C MET A 37 8.00 -4.68 -5.88
N LEU A 38 6.97 -5.50 -6.03
CA LEU A 38 5.65 -5.08 -6.47
C LEU A 38 4.74 -4.89 -5.25
N PHE A 39 4.03 -3.77 -5.20
CA PHE A 39 2.99 -3.52 -4.21
C PHE A 39 1.64 -3.46 -4.91
N THR A 40 0.76 -4.40 -4.59
CA THR A 40 -0.61 -4.42 -5.11
C THR A 40 -1.55 -3.75 -4.11
N VAL A 41 -2.28 -2.73 -4.55
CA VAL A 41 -3.33 -2.07 -3.76
C VAL A 41 -4.70 -2.53 -4.27
N LYS A 42 -5.57 -2.93 -3.35
CA LYS A 42 -6.98 -3.26 -3.64
C LYS A 42 -7.88 -2.35 -2.83
N LEU A 43 -8.80 -1.66 -3.50
CA LEU A 43 -9.81 -0.80 -2.89
C LEU A 43 -11.21 -1.33 -3.24
N PRO A 44 -12.19 -1.20 -2.35
CA PRO A 44 -13.59 -1.44 -2.69
C PRO A 44 -14.05 -0.50 -3.80
N VAL A 45 -14.83 -1.01 -4.76
CA VAL A 45 -15.56 -0.14 -5.69
C VAL A 45 -16.72 0.50 -4.93
N LEU A 46 -16.96 1.78 -5.15
CA LEU A 46 -18.21 2.39 -4.72
C LEU A 46 -19.33 1.67 -5.47
N LYS A 47 -20.28 1.09 -4.74
CA LYS A 47 -21.55 0.69 -5.36
C LYS A 47 -22.18 1.97 -5.88
N GLU A 48 -22.40 2.08 -7.19
CA GLU A 48 -23.32 3.08 -7.71
C GLU A 48 -24.62 2.97 -6.93
N ALA A 49 -25.11 4.09 -6.40
CA ALA A 49 -26.44 4.15 -5.83
C ALA A 49 -27.39 3.67 -6.92
N GLN A 50 -28.03 2.52 -6.69
CA GLN A 50 -29.05 2.00 -7.59
C GLN A 50 -30.11 3.11 -7.76
N PRO A 51 -30.45 3.48 -9.01
CA PRO A 51 -31.48 4.49 -9.27
C PRO A 51 -32.85 4.07 -8.76
#